data_AF-A0A662F7T1-F1
#
_entry.id   AF-A0A662F7T1-F1
#
_cell.length_a   1.000
_cell.length_b   1.000
_cell.length_c   1.000
_cell.angle_alpha   90.00
_cell.angle_beta   90.00
_cell.angle_gamma   90.00
#
_symmetry.space_group_name_H-M   'P 1'
#
loop_
_entity.id
_entity.type
_entity.pdbx_description
1 polymer ?
#
loop_
_entity_poly.entity_id
_entity_poly.type
_entity_poly.pdbx_seq_one_letter_code
_entity_poly.pdbx_strand_id
1 'polypeptide(L)'
;MFIATVDAFPQICDEIGAGNIDVAVDQTPAFYNPIAVYYMVQYLEKGPSALPKFGETITADQLQPYLDTGVKHMGLDPWKVPMWAPAQIRHMTEFSSDITHDYIWFQTNAVVVTKDNYNSPLLWGNFPLPGW
;
A
#
# COMPACT_ATOMS: atom_id res chain seq x y z
N MET A 1 -25.18 4.49 -14.07
CA MET A 1 -24.74 5.11 -12.80
C MET A 1 -23.32 4.64 -12.58
N PHE A 2 -22.40 5.55 -12.23
CA PHE A 2 -21.02 5.19 -11.92
C PHE A 2 -20.89 4.95 -10.42
N ILE A 3 -20.35 3.80 -10.02
CA ILE A 3 -20.16 3.39 -8.63
C ILE A 3 -18.66 3.21 -8.37
N ALA A 4 -18.14 4.00 -7.43
CA ALA A 4 -16.77 3.90 -6.94
C ALA A 4 -16.75 3.62 -5.44
N THR A 5 -15.79 2.83 -4.99
CA THR A 5 -15.59 2.51 -3.56
C THR A 5 -14.16 2.78 -3.11
N VAL A 6 -13.97 2.82 -1.79
CA VAL A 6 -12.66 2.75 -1.14
C VAL A 6 -12.45 1.32 -0.67
N ASP A 7 -11.22 0.84 -0.82
CA ASP A 7 -10.76 -0.53 -0.59
C ASP A 7 -11.36 -1.57 -1.57
N ALA A 8 -10.56 -2.59 -1.87
CA ALA A 8 -10.93 -3.72 -2.73
C ALA A 8 -10.90 -5.04 -1.93
N PHE A 9 -11.72 -5.12 -0.89
CA PHE A 9 -11.93 -6.36 -0.13
C PHE A 9 -12.66 -7.42 -0.98
N PRO A 10 -12.67 -8.71 -0.58
CA PRO A 10 -13.07 -9.81 -1.47
C PRO A 10 -14.40 -9.60 -2.19
N GLN A 11 -15.45 -9.23 -1.44
CA GLN A 11 -16.78 -8.99 -2.02
C GLN A 11 -16.80 -7.81 -3.00
N ILE A 12 -15.99 -6.76 -2.78
CA ILE A 12 -15.87 -5.65 -3.75
C ILE A 12 -15.21 -6.12 -5.03
N CYS A 13 -14.17 -6.96 -4.94
CA CYS A 13 -13.55 -7.55 -6.12
C CYS A 13 -14.56 -8.40 -6.92
N ASP A 14 -15.38 -9.19 -6.24
CA ASP A 14 -16.46 -9.98 -6.87
C ASP A 14 -17.48 -9.08 -7.60
N GLU A 15 -17.93 -8.00 -6.94
CA GLU A 15 -18.89 -7.05 -7.52
C GLU A 15 -18.31 -6.22 -8.69
N ILE A 16 -17.00 -5.90 -8.64
CA ILE A 16 -16.29 -5.31 -9.77
C ILE A 16 -16.25 -6.31 -10.94
N GLY A 17 -15.91 -7.58 -10.67
CA GLY A 17 -15.92 -8.65 -11.67
C GLY A 17 -17.29 -8.86 -12.31
N ALA A 18 -18.36 -8.82 -11.50
CA ALA A 18 -19.75 -8.89 -11.95
C ALA A 18 -20.21 -7.65 -12.72
N GLY A 19 -19.52 -6.51 -12.55
CA GLY A 19 -19.85 -5.24 -13.19
C GLY A 19 -20.91 -4.41 -12.48
N ASN A 20 -21.12 -4.67 -11.20
CA ASN A 20 -22.01 -3.88 -10.35
C ASN A 20 -21.28 -2.70 -9.69
N ILE A 21 -19.93 -2.76 -9.60
CA ILE A 21 -19.05 -1.66 -9.19
C ILE A 21 -18.08 -1.37 -10.34
N ASP A 22 -17.88 -0.09 -10.68
CA ASP A 22 -17.02 0.31 -11.79
C ASP A 22 -15.53 0.32 -11.39
N VAL A 23 -15.24 0.79 -10.17
CA VAL A 23 -13.86 0.97 -9.69
C VAL A 23 -13.77 0.96 -8.17
N ALA A 24 -12.64 0.52 -7.63
CA ALA A 24 -12.22 0.81 -6.27
C ALA A 24 -10.84 1.48 -6.24
N VAL A 25 -10.61 2.36 -5.27
CA VAL A 25 -9.26 2.83 -4.92
C VAL A 25 -8.83 2.06 -3.69
N ASP A 26 -7.86 1.16 -3.86
CA ASP A 26 -7.37 0.26 -2.83
C ASP A 26 -6.01 0.71 -2.29
N GLN A 27 -5.78 0.34 -1.05
CA GLN A 27 -4.54 0.59 -0.34
C GLN A 27 -3.50 -0.48 -0.65
N THR A 28 -2.27 -0.30 -0.17
CA THR A 28 -1.19 -1.30 -0.32
C THR A 28 -0.80 -1.92 1.03
N PRO A 29 -1.77 -2.51 1.78
CA PRO A 29 -1.59 -2.86 3.19
C PRO A 29 -0.48 -3.89 3.44
N ALA A 30 -0.21 -4.76 2.47
CA ALA A 30 0.87 -5.76 2.55
C ALA A 30 2.26 -5.12 2.74
N PHE A 31 2.42 -3.83 2.42
CA PHE A 31 3.68 -3.09 2.52
C PHE A 31 3.80 -2.23 3.76
N TYR A 32 2.69 -1.86 4.41
CA TYR A 32 2.70 -0.89 5.52
C TYR A 32 3.53 -1.40 6.70
N ASN A 33 3.29 -2.64 7.14
CA ASN A 33 4.01 -3.23 8.25
C ASN A 33 5.52 -3.43 7.93
N PRO A 34 5.90 -4.01 6.78
CA PRO A 34 7.31 -4.11 6.38
C PRO A 34 8.04 -2.75 6.33
N ILE A 35 7.43 -1.72 5.75
CA ILE A 35 8.01 -0.37 5.67
C ILE A 35 8.18 0.22 7.08
N ALA A 36 7.15 0.13 7.92
CA ALA A 36 7.20 0.62 9.29
C ALA A 36 8.29 -0.07 10.11
N VAL A 37 8.40 -1.40 10.00
CA VAL A 37 9.44 -2.18 10.70
C VAL A 37 10.83 -1.81 10.18
N TYR A 38 11.02 -1.65 8.88
CA TYR A 38 12.29 -1.21 8.31
C TYR A 38 12.76 0.11 8.93
N TYR A 39 11.89 1.14 8.91
CA TYR A 39 12.25 2.44 9.46
C TYR A 39 12.37 2.46 10.99
N MET A 40 11.61 1.61 11.69
CA MET A 40 11.80 1.40 13.13
C MET A 40 13.20 0.84 13.42
N VAL A 41 13.68 -0.15 12.67
CA VAL A 41 15.05 -0.68 12.82
C VAL A 41 16.08 0.41 12.49
N GLN A 42 15.90 1.15 11.40
CA GLN A 42 16.80 2.26 11.05
C GLN A 42 16.88 3.31 12.17
N TYR A 43 15.75 3.66 12.78
CA TYR A 43 15.69 4.57 13.92
C TYR A 43 16.44 4.04 15.14
N LEU A 44 16.27 2.76 15.49
CA LEU A 44 16.93 2.16 16.64
C LEU A 44 18.45 2.09 16.46
N GLU A 45 18.94 1.86 15.24
CA GLU A 45 20.37 1.70 14.96
C GLU A 45 21.09 3.03 14.73
N LYS A 46 20.43 3.98 14.05
CA LYS A 46 21.06 5.20 13.53
C LYS A 46 20.47 6.48 14.11
N GLY A 47 19.42 6.35 14.91
CA GLY A 47 18.70 7.46 15.54
C GLY A 47 17.70 8.15 14.60
N PRO A 48 17.11 9.27 15.07
CA PRO A 48 16.05 9.99 14.37
C PRO A 48 16.40 10.47 12.96
N SER A 49 17.68 10.70 12.67
CA SER A 49 18.16 11.18 11.38
C SER A 49 18.01 10.16 10.24
N ALA A 50 17.73 8.90 10.56
CA ALA A 50 17.52 7.84 9.57
C ALA A 50 16.07 7.72 9.08
N LEU A 51 15.15 8.47 9.67
CA LEU A 51 13.77 8.55 9.18
C LEU A 51 13.68 9.44 7.92
N PRO A 52 12.74 9.16 7.02
CA PRO A 52 12.51 10.00 5.84
C PRO A 52 12.10 11.42 6.24
N LYS A 53 12.54 12.39 5.44
CA LYS A 53 12.29 13.81 5.66
C LYS A 53 11.18 14.31 4.76
N PHE A 54 10.50 15.35 5.22
CA PHE A 54 9.52 16.07 4.42
C PHE A 54 10.07 16.44 3.03
N GLY A 55 9.26 16.22 2.00
CA GLY A 55 9.59 16.48 0.60
C GLY A 55 10.37 15.35 -0.09
N GLU A 56 10.82 14.33 0.64
CA GLU A 56 11.49 13.19 0.03
C GLU A 56 10.52 12.30 -0.77
N THR A 57 11.03 11.76 -1.87
CA THR A 57 10.38 10.69 -2.64
C THR A 57 11.11 9.39 -2.38
N ILE A 58 10.41 8.40 -1.85
CA ILE A 58 10.96 7.08 -1.53
C ILE A 58 10.57 6.11 -2.63
N THR A 59 11.56 5.54 -3.32
CA THR A 59 11.34 4.57 -4.40
C THR A 59 11.45 3.13 -3.91
N ALA A 60 10.95 2.19 -4.71
CA ALA A 60 11.08 0.76 -4.39
C ALA A 60 12.55 0.34 -4.20
N ASP A 61 13.44 0.80 -5.10
CA ASP A 61 14.86 0.46 -5.10
C ASP A 61 15.58 0.85 -3.81
N GLN A 62 15.15 1.95 -3.16
CA GLN A 62 15.75 2.39 -1.89
C GLN A 62 15.43 1.45 -0.73
N LEU A 63 14.33 0.70 -0.81
CA LEU A 63 13.90 -0.24 0.22
C LEU A 63 14.11 -1.71 -0.18
N GLN A 64 14.64 -1.98 -1.37
CA GLN A 64 15.05 -3.32 -1.77
C GLN A 64 16.49 -3.61 -1.32
N PRO A 65 16.81 -4.87 -0.94
CA PRO A 65 15.93 -6.04 -0.85
C PRO A 65 15.20 -6.16 0.50
N TYR A 66 15.15 -5.10 1.33
CA TYR A 66 14.60 -5.19 2.69
C TYR A 66 13.10 -5.51 2.73
N LEU A 67 12.32 -5.05 1.74
CA LEU A 67 10.89 -5.36 1.63
C LEU A 67 10.59 -6.61 0.82
N ASP A 68 11.43 -6.94 -0.17
CA ASP A 68 11.29 -8.14 -1.00
C ASP A 68 12.39 -9.15 -0.62
N THR A 69 12.01 -10.08 0.24
CA THR A 69 12.89 -11.15 0.72
C THR A 69 12.95 -12.35 -0.23
N GLY A 70 12.15 -12.36 -1.30
CA GLY A 70 11.95 -13.51 -2.19
C GLY A 70 11.19 -14.68 -1.53
N VAL A 71 10.71 -14.51 -0.29
CA VAL A 71 9.94 -15.53 0.43
C VAL A 71 8.51 -15.54 -0.08
N LYS A 72 8.09 -16.70 -0.59
CA LYS A 72 6.72 -16.92 -1.03
C LYS A 72 5.83 -17.35 0.12
N HIS A 73 4.66 -16.74 0.22
CA HIS A 73 3.55 -17.18 1.05
C HIS A 73 2.49 -17.86 0.17
N MET A 74 2.21 -19.14 0.42
CA MET A 74 1.26 -19.93 -0.39
C MET A 74 1.57 -19.92 -1.90
N GLY A 75 2.85 -19.88 -2.27
CA GLY A 75 3.29 -19.80 -3.66
C GLY A 75 3.21 -18.40 -4.28
N LEU A 76 2.64 -17.42 -3.58
CA LEU A 76 2.62 -16.01 -3.98
C LEU A 76 3.76 -15.24 -3.32
N ASP A 77 4.32 -14.30 -4.06
CA ASP A 77 5.27 -13.32 -3.54
C ASP A 77 4.55 -11.98 -3.40
N PRO A 78 4.09 -11.60 -2.18
CA PRO A 78 3.29 -10.40 -1.98
C PRO A 78 4.05 -9.10 -2.24
N TRP A 79 5.39 -9.13 -2.19
CA TRP A 79 6.22 -7.93 -2.23
C TRP A 79 6.93 -7.72 -3.57
N LYS A 80 6.91 -8.73 -4.44
CA LYS A 80 7.51 -8.70 -5.78
C LYS A 80 7.13 -7.46 -6.61
N VAL A 81 5.86 -7.03 -6.55
CA VAL A 81 5.40 -5.83 -7.26
C VAL A 81 5.22 -4.70 -6.24
N PRO A 82 6.10 -3.69 -6.21
CA PRO A 82 6.09 -2.65 -5.19
C PRO A 82 5.00 -1.59 -5.47
N MET A 83 3.72 -1.99 -5.41
CA MET A 83 2.57 -1.15 -5.74
C MET A 83 2.46 0.10 -4.85
N TRP A 84 3.10 0.08 -3.67
CA TRP A 84 3.17 1.21 -2.75
C TRP A 84 4.05 2.36 -3.25
N ALA A 85 4.98 2.08 -4.18
CA ALA A 85 6.03 3.01 -4.59
C ALA A 85 5.68 3.75 -5.89
N PRO A 86 6.23 4.97 -6.09
CA PRO A 86 6.96 5.75 -5.08
C PRO A 86 6.02 6.24 -3.97
N ALA A 87 6.60 6.46 -2.79
CA ALA A 87 5.93 7.17 -1.71
C ALA A 87 6.44 8.61 -1.60
N GLN A 88 5.57 9.50 -1.14
CA GLN A 88 5.87 10.91 -0.87
C GLN A 88 5.85 11.16 0.63
N ILE A 89 6.84 11.86 1.16
CA ILE A 89 6.87 12.25 2.57
C ILE A 89 6.27 13.65 2.71
N ARG A 90 5.05 13.74 3.22
CA ARG A 90 4.28 14.99 3.26
C ARG A 90 3.73 15.29 4.64
N HIS A 91 3.34 16.53 4.86
CA HIS A 91 2.48 16.86 6.00
C HIS A 91 1.05 16.38 5.71
N MET A 92 0.42 15.68 6.67
CA MET A 92 -0.96 15.20 6.47
C MET A 92 -1.93 16.36 6.18
N THR A 93 -1.66 17.53 6.76
CA THR A 93 -2.44 18.76 6.53
C THR A 93 -2.39 19.29 5.09
N GLU A 94 -1.43 18.86 4.26
CA GLU A 94 -1.41 19.20 2.83
C GLU A 94 -2.47 18.44 2.02
N PHE A 95 -3.02 17.35 2.57
CA PHE A 95 -4.01 16.54 1.87
C PHE A 95 -5.41 17.17 1.89
N SER A 96 -5.82 17.75 3.01
CA SER A 96 -7.12 18.40 3.16
C SER A 96 -7.09 19.46 4.26
N SER A 97 -7.79 20.58 4.03
CA SER A 97 -8.02 21.63 5.02
C SER A 97 -8.82 21.18 6.24
N ASP A 98 -9.52 20.04 6.14
CA ASP A 98 -10.31 19.48 7.25
C ASP A 98 -9.43 18.74 8.27
N ILE A 99 -8.17 18.45 7.92
CA ILE A 99 -7.22 17.81 8.81
C ILE A 99 -6.55 18.89 9.64
N THR A 100 -6.82 18.90 10.94
CA THR A 100 -6.32 19.93 11.87
C THR A 100 -5.12 19.49 12.72
N HIS A 101 -4.81 18.19 12.73
CA HIS A 101 -3.64 17.65 13.41
C HIS A 101 -2.58 17.22 12.40
N ASP A 102 -1.39 17.77 12.55
CA ASP A 102 -0.31 17.57 11.59
C ASP A 102 0.72 16.53 12.05
N TYR A 103 1.19 15.74 11.09
CA TYR A 103 2.27 14.77 11.24
C TYR A 103 2.89 14.46 9.87
N ILE A 104 4.13 13.96 9.88
CA ILE A 104 4.78 13.47 8.67
C ILE A 104 4.12 12.15 8.24
N TRP A 105 3.55 12.15 7.05
CA TRP A 105 2.88 11.03 6.42
C TRP A 105 3.78 10.43 5.34
N PHE A 106 4.04 9.12 5.47
CA PHE A 106 4.59 8.29 4.40
C PHE A 106 3.44 7.93 3.44
N GLN A 107 3.17 8.80 2.47
CA GLN A 107 2.07 8.63 1.51
C GLN A 107 2.47 7.63 0.42
N THR A 108 2.02 6.38 0.54
CA THR A 108 2.18 5.38 -0.52
C THR A 108 1.30 5.68 -1.72
N ASN A 109 1.62 5.08 -2.86
CA ASN A 109 0.67 4.92 -3.96
C ASN A 109 -0.53 4.07 -3.55
N ALA A 110 -1.63 4.28 -4.29
CA ALA A 110 -2.85 3.49 -4.22
C ALA A 110 -2.98 2.64 -5.50
N VAL A 111 -3.79 1.59 -5.42
CA VAL A 111 -4.11 0.72 -6.55
C VAL A 111 -5.52 1.07 -7.03
N VAL A 112 -5.66 1.42 -8.30
CA VAL A 112 -6.99 1.55 -8.92
C VAL A 112 -7.41 0.17 -9.40
N VAL A 113 -8.45 -0.39 -8.79
CA VAL A 113 -8.99 -1.71 -9.08
C VAL A 113 -10.18 -1.59 -10.02
N THR A 114 -10.10 -2.26 -11.16
CA THR A 114 -11.12 -2.29 -12.22
C THR A 114 -11.36 -3.72 -12.66
N LYS A 115 -12.26 -3.92 -13.63
CA LYS A 115 -12.46 -5.22 -14.29
C LYS A 115 -11.20 -5.82 -14.91
N ASP A 116 -10.16 -5.03 -15.17
CA ASP A 116 -8.92 -5.52 -15.78
C ASP A 116 -7.99 -6.18 -14.77
N ASN A 117 -8.12 -5.86 -13.47
CA ASN A 117 -7.19 -6.32 -12.43
C ASN A 117 -7.86 -6.80 -11.12
N TYR A 118 -9.19 -6.85 -11.04
CA TYR A 118 -9.95 -7.28 -9.85
C TYR A 118 -9.55 -8.67 -9.31
N ASN A 119 -9.04 -9.55 -10.17
CA ASN A 119 -8.63 -10.90 -9.84
C ASN A 119 -7.12 -11.03 -9.59
N SER A 120 -6.39 -9.91 -9.52
CA SER A 120 -4.96 -9.93 -9.25
C SER A 120 -4.70 -10.57 -7.87
N PRO A 121 -3.84 -11.60 -7.77
CA PRO A 121 -3.57 -12.26 -6.51
C PRO A 121 -2.70 -11.43 -5.55
N LEU A 122 -2.27 -10.24 -5.99
CA LEU A 122 -1.52 -9.28 -5.18
C LEU A 122 -2.44 -8.25 -4.50
N LEU A 123 -3.73 -8.23 -4.83
CA LEU A 123 -4.71 -7.43 -4.11
C LEU A 123 -4.96 -8.05 -2.74
N TRP A 124 -5.14 -7.19 -1.73
CA TRP A 124 -5.44 -7.63 -0.37
C TRP A 124 -6.64 -8.59 -0.33
N GLY A 125 -7.72 -8.24 -1.04
CA GLY A 125 -8.95 -9.05 -1.11
C GLY A 125 -8.80 -10.41 -1.78
N ASN A 126 -7.67 -10.69 -2.45
CA ASN A 126 -7.43 -11.97 -3.14
C ASN A 126 -6.33 -12.82 -2.49
N PHE A 127 -5.73 -12.38 -1.37
CA PHE A 127 -4.72 -13.20 -0.71
C PHE A 127 -5.36 -14.47 -0.13
N PRO A 128 -4.84 -15.67 -0.46
CA PRO A 128 -5.33 -16.90 0.12
C PRO A 128 -4.85 -16.99 1.57
N LEU A 129 -5.67 -16.55 2.52
CA LEU A 129 -5.42 -16.69 3.95
C LEU A 129 -6.31 -17.79 4.51
N PRO A 130 -5.76 -18.93 4.98
CA PRO A 130 -6.57 -19.99 5.57
C PRO A 130 -7.34 -19.47 6.79
N GLY A 131 -8.66 -19.70 6.80
CA GLY A 131 -9.52 -19.31 7.92
C GLY A 131 -10.04 -17.87 7.87
N TRP A 132 -9.83 -17.17 6.75
CA TRP A 132 -10.50 -15.94 6.37
C TRP A 132 -11.26 -16.15 5.06
#